data_AF-A0A975WE05-F1
#
_entry.id   AF-A0A975WE05-F1
#
_cell.length_a   1.000
_cell.length_b   1.000
_cell.length_c   1.000
_cell.angle_alpha   90.00
_cell.angle_beta   90.00
_cell.angle_gamma   90.00
#
_symmetry.space_group_name_H-M   'P 1'
#
loop_
_entity.id
_entity.type
_entity.pdbx_description
1 polymer ?
#
loop_
_entity_poly.entity_id
_entity_poly.type
_entity_poly.pdbx_seq_one_letter_code
_entity_poly.pdbx_strand_id
1 'polypeptide(L)'
;MADLLTIENLGNLVMLCFLQAVLGFDNLLYISIESQRAPVAHQKAVRFWGIIIAVVLRVVLLFVMIRLIDGLSAPFFVLNWEGVLTGGVNFATLVFVLGGVFIIYTAVKEIGHMLSIEHLTTDIEGKSGKSAAQVIGLIVTMNLIFSFDSVLSAIAITDVFPILAAAILLSGLAMLVLADGVTRFLEKNRMYEVLGLFILLIVGVVLLGEAGQAAAHAMHDDTLALKVFGYEIIPMSKTTFYFAVVVLFAVEILQSGYTRKLNAERRTAARH
;
A
#
# COMPACT_ATOMS: atom_id res chain seq x y z
N MET A 1 1.13 -11.20 -25.85
CA MET A 1 0.48 -12.29 -25.10
C MET A 1 1.52 -13.27 -24.53
N ALA A 2 2.56 -13.67 -25.29
CA ALA A 2 3.64 -14.53 -24.78
C ALA A 2 4.51 -13.87 -23.67
N ASP A 3 4.66 -12.54 -23.68
CA ASP A 3 5.41 -11.82 -22.63
C ASP A 3 4.70 -11.73 -21.27
N LEU A 4 3.39 -12.04 -21.18
CA LEU A 4 2.64 -11.94 -19.93
C LEU A 4 2.93 -13.09 -18.95
N LEU A 5 3.42 -14.23 -19.45
CA LEU A 5 3.66 -15.45 -18.67
C LEU A 5 5.15 -15.76 -18.51
N THR A 6 6.00 -14.73 -18.44
CA THR A 6 7.40 -14.91 -18.03
C THR A 6 7.47 -15.21 -16.53
N ILE A 7 8.54 -15.91 -16.11
CA ILE A 7 8.77 -16.23 -14.68
C ILE A 7 8.86 -14.94 -13.85
N GLU A 8 9.46 -13.89 -14.41
CA GLU A 8 9.54 -12.57 -13.78
C GLU A 8 8.16 -11.95 -13.57
N ASN A 9 7.32 -11.94 -14.60
CA ASN A 9 5.98 -11.37 -14.54
C ASN A 9 5.05 -12.14 -13.60
N LEU A 10 5.20 -13.47 -13.53
CA LEU A 10 4.50 -14.29 -12.55
C LEU A 10 4.97 -13.97 -11.12
N GLY A 11 6.27 -13.79 -10.91
CA GLY A 11 6.82 -13.35 -9.63
C GLY A 11 6.27 -11.99 -9.20
N ASN A 12 6.25 -11.02 -10.11
CA ASN A 12 5.66 -9.69 -9.88
C ASN A 12 4.17 -9.81 -9.54
N LEU A 13 3.39 -10.63 -10.26
CA LEU A 13 1.97 -10.85 -9.98
C LEU A 13 1.75 -11.42 -8.57
N VAL A 14 2.51 -12.46 -8.19
CA VAL A 14 2.42 -13.06 -6.86
C VAL A 14 2.75 -12.03 -5.78
N MET A 15 3.82 -11.27 -5.98
CA MET A 15 4.22 -10.22 -5.05
C MET A 15 3.17 -9.11 -4.95
N LEU A 16 2.60 -8.68 -6.07
CA LEU A 16 1.56 -7.66 -6.09
C LEU A 16 0.27 -8.14 -5.42
N CYS A 17 -0.18 -9.36 -5.70
CA CYS A 17 -1.32 -9.97 -5.02
C CYS A 17 -1.09 -10.03 -3.51
N PHE A 18 0.12 -10.42 -3.10
CA PHE A 18 0.51 -10.48 -1.69
C PHE A 18 0.50 -9.10 -1.04
N LEU A 19 1.18 -8.12 -1.64
CA LEU A 19 1.23 -6.74 -1.15
C LEU A 19 -0.16 -6.12 -1.09
N GLN A 20 -1.01 -6.34 -2.10
CA GLN A 20 -2.38 -5.83 -2.08
C GLN A 20 -3.25 -6.51 -1.04
N ALA A 21 -3.01 -7.78 -0.71
CA ALA A 21 -3.69 -8.44 0.38
C ALA A 21 -3.26 -7.87 1.75
N VAL A 22 -1.96 -7.60 1.92
CA VAL A 22 -1.39 -7.05 3.17
C VAL A 22 -1.74 -5.56 3.33
N LEU A 23 -1.46 -4.73 2.33
CA LEU A 23 -1.72 -3.28 2.30
C LEU A 23 -3.20 -2.95 2.11
N GLY A 24 -3.97 -3.83 1.46
CA GLY A 24 -5.42 -3.65 1.29
C GLY A 24 -6.22 -3.91 2.55
N PHE A 25 -5.57 -4.31 3.65
CA PHE A 25 -6.17 -4.49 4.95
C PHE A 25 -6.79 -3.22 5.52
N ASP A 26 -6.07 -2.10 5.55
CA ASP A 26 -6.57 -0.85 6.13
C ASP A 26 -7.84 -0.38 5.41
N ASN A 27 -7.87 -0.58 4.09
CA ASN A 27 -9.03 -0.30 3.26
C ASN A 27 -10.20 -1.22 3.60
N LEU A 28 -9.95 -2.52 3.83
CA LEU A 28 -10.97 -3.49 4.21
C LEU A 28 -11.51 -3.22 5.63
N LEU A 29 -10.64 -2.94 6.60
CA LEU A 29 -11.00 -2.66 7.98
C LEU A 29 -11.84 -1.39 8.06
N TYR A 30 -11.47 -0.33 7.33
CA TYR A 30 -12.28 0.88 7.22
C TYR A 30 -13.65 0.59 6.60
N ILE A 31 -13.70 -0.15 5.47
CA ILE A 31 -14.95 -0.55 4.84
C ILE A 31 -15.83 -1.34 5.82
N SER A 32 -15.25 -2.27 6.57
CA SER A 32 -15.95 -3.10 7.54
C SER A 32 -16.54 -2.25 8.67
N ILE A 33 -15.74 -1.37 9.29
CA ILE A 33 -16.17 -0.50 10.38
C ILE A 33 -17.21 0.51 9.92
N GLU A 34 -16.99 1.19 8.79
CA GLU A 34 -17.94 2.21 8.31
C GLU A 34 -19.23 1.54 7.81
N SER A 35 -19.18 0.33 7.25
CA SER A 35 -20.38 -0.43 6.87
C SER A 35 -21.28 -0.78 8.05
N GLN A 36 -20.73 -0.95 9.26
CA GLN A 36 -21.51 -1.21 10.48
C GLN A 36 -22.32 0.02 10.94
N ARG A 37 -21.97 1.23 10.46
CA ARG A 37 -22.72 2.46 10.73
C ARG A 37 -23.97 2.62 9.86
N ALA A 38 -24.14 1.76 8.85
CA ALA A 38 -25.35 1.69 8.05
C ALA A 38 -26.45 0.90 8.80
N PRO A 39 -27.75 1.10 8.44
CA PRO A 39 -28.85 0.32 9.02
C PRO A 39 -28.59 -1.18 8.88
N VAL A 40 -28.90 -1.97 9.92
CA VAL A 40 -28.54 -3.41 10.03
C VAL A 40 -28.97 -4.21 8.80
N ALA A 41 -30.13 -3.91 8.22
CA ALA A 41 -30.64 -4.56 7.01
C ALA A 41 -29.79 -4.31 5.74
N HIS A 42 -29.02 -3.22 5.71
CA HIS A 42 -28.24 -2.78 4.55
C HIS A 42 -26.73 -2.97 4.70
N GLN A 43 -26.21 -3.32 5.88
CA GLN A 43 -24.76 -3.40 6.15
C GLN A 43 -24.01 -4.31 5.17
N LYS A 44 -24.55 -5.52 4.91
CA LYS A 44 -23.96 -6.46 3.95
C LYS A 44 -23.93 -5.91 2.52
N ALA A 45 -25.03 -5.28 2.09
CA ALA A 45 -25.13 -4.68 0.76
C ALA A 45 -24.16 -3.49 0.62
N VAL A 46 -24.11 -2.61 1.62
CA VAL A 46 -23.20 -1.46 1.67
C VAL A 46 -21.75 -1.92 1.60
N ARG A 47 -21.39 -2.99 2.31
CA ARG A 47 -20.05 -3.57 2.26
C ARG A 47 -19.73 -4.13 0.87
N PHE A 48 -20.61 -4.95 0.31
CA PHE A 48 -20.42 -5.55 -1.01
C PHE A 48 -20.23 -4.49 -2.10
N TRP A 49 -21.14 -3.52 -2.16
CA TRP A 49 -21.04 -2.41 -3.10
C TRP A 49 -19.84 -1.50 -2.83
N GLY A 50 -19.51 -1.26 -1.56
CA GLY A 50 -18.31 -0.52 -1.17
C GLY A 50 -17.03 -1.17 -1.70
N ILE A 51 -16.90 -2.50 -1.58
CA ILE A 51 -15.74 -3.25 -2.11
C ILE A 51 -15.72 -3.22 -3.65
N ILE A 52 -16.85 -3.44 -4.32
CA ILE A 52 -16.90 -3.39 -5.79
C ILE A 52 -16.50 -2.02 -6.31
N ILE A 53 -17.09 -0.96 -5.77
CA ILE A 53 -16.79 0.41 -6.19
C ILE A 53 -15.32 0.73 -5.91
N ALA A 54 -14.78 0.33 -4.76
CA ALA A 54 -13.38 0.49 -4.44
C ALA A 54 -12.44 -0.18 -5.46
N VAL A 55 -12.71 -1.44 -5.82
CA VAL A 55 -11.89 -2.18 -6.80
C VAL A 55 -11.98 -1.52 -8.18
N VAL A 56 -13.18 -1.12 -8.62
CA VAL A 56 -13.35 -0.42 -9.91
C VAL A 56 -12.60 0.90 -9.91
N LEU A 57 -12.73 1.71 -8.85
CA LEU A 57 -12.01 2.97 -8.72
C LEU A 57 -10.50 2.79 -8.71
N ARG A 58 -9.99 1.71 -8.11
CA ARG A 58 -8.56 1.36 -8.18
C ARG A 58 -8.09 1.09 -9.60
N VAL A 59 -8.84 0.32 -10.38
CA VAL A 59 -8.48 0.02 -11.78
C VAL A 59 -8.54 1.30 -12.63
N VAL A 60 -9.55 2.15 -12.40
CA VAL A 60 -9.66 3.46 -13.09
C VAL A 60 -8.50 4.38 -12.68
N LEU A 61 -8.21 4.51 -11.39
CA LEU A 61 -7.11 5.33 -10.87
C LEU A 61 -5.77 4.84 -11.42
N LEU A 62 -5.53 3.53 -11.45
CA LEU A 62 -4.34 2.92 -12.05
C LEU A 62 -4.19 3.34 -13.51
N PHE A 63 -5.26 3.19 -14.30
CA PHE A 63 -5.24 3.58 -15.71
C PHE A 63 -4.96 5.08 -15.89
N VAL A 64 -5.62 5.94 -15.10
CA VAL A 64 -5.42 7.38 -15.14
C VAL A 64 -3.99 7.75 -14.75
N MET A 65 -3.44 7.14 -13.70
CA MET A 65 -2.08 7.41 -13.22
C MET A 65 -1.04 7.05 -14.27
N ILE A 66 -1.11 5.87 -14.87
CA ILE A 66 -0.19 5.46 -15.94
C ILE A 66 -0.28 6.43 -17.12
N ARG A 67 -1.50 6.79 -17.55
CA ARG A 67 -1.69 7.74 -18.65
C ARG A 67 -1.15 9.14 -18.35
N LEU A 68 -1.28 9.60 -17.10
CA LEU A 68 -0.74 10.89 -16.69
C LEU A 68 0.79 10.87 -16.59
N ILE A 69 1.37 9.80 -16.04
CA ILE A 69 2.82 9.62 -15.96
C ILE A 69 3.43 9.60 -17.37
N ASP A 70 2.88 8.81 -18.28
CA ASP A 70 3.36 8.72 -19.66
C ASP A 70 3.14 10.04 -20.42
N GLY A 71 1.95 10.64 -20.25
CA GLY A 71 1.54 11.85 -20.97
C GLY A 71 2.24 13.12 -20.49
N LEU A 72 2.73 13.15 -19.24
CA LEU A 72 3.45 14.26 -18.62
C LEU A 72 4.90 13.86 -18.31
N SER A 73 5.51 13.16 -19.26
CA SER A 73 6.89 12.69 -19.21
C SER A 73 7.90 13.85 -19.28
N ALA A 74 7.58 14.91 -20.03
CA ALA A 74 8.44 16.08 -20.20
C ALA A 74 8.69 16.79 -18.86
N PRO A 75 9.95 17.16 -18.54
CA PRO A 75 10.27 17.87 -17.32
C PRO A 75 9.65 19.27 -17.35
N PHE A 76 8.92 19.61 -16.29
CA PHE A 76 8.36 20.94 -16.07
C PHE A 76 9.44 21.94 -15.66
N PHE A 77 10.40 21.47 -14.86
CA PHE A 77 11.51 22.27 -14.36
C PHE A 77 12.81 21.45 -14.44
N VAL A 78 13.92 22.12 -14.77
CA VAL A 78 15.26 21.55 -14.64
C VAL A 78 15.98 22.33 -13.56
N LEU A 79 16.28 21.65 -12.47
CA LEU A 79 17.00 22.20 -11.32
C LEU A 79 18.48 22.19 -11.67
N ASN A 80 19.12 23.35 -11.57
CA ASN A 80 20.55 23.54 -11.85
C ASN A 80 21.23 24.17 -10.64
N TRP A 81 20.92 23.72 -9.42
CA TRP A 81 21.60 24.19 -8.23
C TRP A 81 22.91 23.43 -8.06
N GLU A 82 23.96 24.00 -8.65
CA GLU A 82 25.30 23.43 -8.68
C GLU A 82 25.77 23.02 -7.27
N GLY A 83 26.12 21.73 -7.12
CA GLY A 83 26.61 21.15 -5.87
C GLY A 83 25.55 20.81 -4.81
N VAL A 84 24.27 21.18 -4.98
CA VAL A 84 23.21 20.93 -3.99
C VAL A 84 22.10 20.05 -4.56
N LEU A 85 21.44 20.51 -5.64
CA LEU A 85 20.31 19.82 -6.24
C LEU A 85 20.26 20.08 -7.76
N THR A 86 20.53 19.03 -8.53
CA THR A 86 20.47 19.08 -10.01
C THR A 86 19.56 18.00 -10.54
N GLY A 87 18.85 18.25 -11.65
CA GLY A 87 18.06 17.23 -12.34
C GLY A 87 16.70 17.75 -12.83
N GLY A 88 16.02 16.92 -13.61
CA GLY A 88 14.69 17.21 -14.14
C GLY A 88 13.58 16.87 -13.15
N VAL A 89 12.53 17.67 -13.15
CA VAL A 89 11.29 17.41 -12.41
C VAL A 89 10.15 17.31 -13.40
N ASN A 90 9.65 16.11 -13.61
CA ASN A 90 8.42 15.86 -14.37
C ASN A 90 7.26 15.50 -13.42
N PHE A 91 6.11 15.13 -14.00
CA PHE A 91 4.94 14.74 -13.20
C PHE A 91 5.21 13.53 -12.31
N ALA A 92 5.89 12.52 -12.83
CA ALA A 92 6.23 11.31 -12.08
C ALA A 92 7.16 11.62 -10.90
N THR A 93 8.20 12.44 -11.10
CA THR A 93 9.07 12.92 -10.01
C THR A 93 8.24 13.56 -8.90
N LEU A 94 7.30 14.46 -9.23
CA LEU A 94 6.48 15.13 -8.22
C LEU A 94 5.58 14.15 -7.46
N VAL A 95 4.90 13.26 -8.18
CA VAL A 95 3.99 12.28 -7.58
C VAL A 95 4.74 11.27 -6.71
N PHE A 96 5.92 10.81 -7.16
CA PHE A 96 6.74 9.86 -6.39
C PHE A 96 7.38 10.49 -5.16
N VAL A 97 7.86 11.75 -5.22
CA VAL A 97 8.33 12.46 -4.02
C VAL A 97 7.19 12.68 -3.03
N LEU A 98 6.08 13.27 -3.48
CA LEU A 98 4.95 13.58 -2.60
C LEU A 98 4.32 12.30 -2.02
N GLY A 99 4.10 11.30 -2.86
CA GLY A 99 3.58 10.00 -2.47
C GLY A 99 4.53 9.26 -1.54
N GLY A 100 5.82 9.21 -1.86
CA GLY A 100 6.83 8.57 -1.01
C GLY A 100 6.91 9.20 0.38
N VAL A 101 6.97 10.53 0.47
CA VAL A 101 6.97 11.24 1.76
C VAL A 101 5.66 11.01 2.52
N PHE A 102 4.51 11.11 1.85
CA PHE A 102 3.20 10.90 2.46
C PHE A 102 3.07 9.50 3.05
N ILE A 103 3.49 8.48 2.29
CA ILE A 103 3.47 7.08 2.67
C ILE A 103 4.40 6.83 3.87
N ILE A 104 5.64 7.32 3.82
CA ILE A 104 6.62 7.19 4.92
C ILE A 104 6.07 7.84 6.19
N TYR A 105 5.57 9.07 6.08
CA TYR A 105 5.01 9.81 7.21
C TYR A 105 3.85 9.04 7.84
N THR A 106 2.92 8.55 7.02
CA THR A 106 1.76 7.79 7.48
C THR A 106 2.20 6.49 8.16
N ALA A 107 3.09 5.71 7.54
CA ALA A 107 3.60 4.47 8.13
C ALA A 107 4.29 4.71 9.48
N VAL A 108 5.20 5.69 9.58
CA VAL A 108 5.89 6.02 10.84
C VAL A 108 4.92 6.48 11.91
N LYS A 109 3.95 7.32 11.55
CA LYS A 109 2.92 7.81 12.47
C LYS A 109 2.06 6.68 13.00
N GLU A 110 1.58 5.78 12.14
CA GLU A 110 0.74 4.64 12.53
C GLU A 110 1.51 3.63 13.38
N ILE A 111 2.77 3.31 13.02
CA ILE A 111 3.65 2.46 13.82
C ILE A 111 3.87 3.09 15.21
N GLY A 112 4.17 4.39 15.27
CA GLY A 112 4.35 5.13 16.52
C GLY A 112 3.09 5.10 17.38
N HIS A 113 1.92 5.28 16.77
CA HIS A 113 0.64 5.19 17.48
C HIS A 113 0.45 3.79 18.07
N MET A 114 0.67 2.71 17.31
CA MET A 114 0.54 1.33 17.81
C MET A 114 1.49 1.01 18.96
N LEU A 115 2.72 1.53 18.93
CA LEU A 115 3.70 1.39 20.01
C LEU A 115 3.32 2.20 21.26
N SER A 116 2.60 3.30 21.08
CA SER A 116 2.18 4.21 22.16
C SER A 116 0.88 3.81 22.85
N ILE A 117 0.14 2.80 22.39
CA ILE A 117 -1.14 2.42 23.01
C ILE A 117 -0.91 1.64 24.30
N GLU A 118 -0.74 2.39 25.39
CA GLU A 118 -1.56 2.25 26.58
C GLU A 118 -2.95 2.85 26.28
N HIS A 119 -4.00 2.04 26.41
CA HIS A 119 -5.44 2.36 26.45
C HIS A 119 -5.99 3.45 25.50
N LEU A 120 -6.62 3.03 24.40
CA LEU A 120 -7.76 3.75 23.81
C LEU A 120 -8.86 2.75 23.40
N THR A 121 -9.64 2.32 24.39
CA THR A 121 -11.06 2.02 24.18
C THR A 121 -11.74 3.34 23.83
N THR A 122 -11.94 3.61 22.55
CA THR A 122 -12.90 4.63 22.14
C THR A 122 -14.29 4.02 22.23
N ASP A 123 -15.06 4.50 23.21
CA ASP A 123 -16.49 4.29 23.33
C ASP A 123 -17.19 4.54 21.99
N ILE A 124 -17.85 3.51 21.49
CA ILE A 124 -18.84 3.64 20.42
C ILE A 124 -20.15 4.06 21.09
N GLU A 125 -20.23 5.30 21.54
CA GLU A 125 -21.48 5.91 21.99
C GLU A 125 -22.05 6.84 20.90
N GLY A 126 -23.21 6.43 20.37
CA GLY A 126 -24.31 7.35 20.12
C GLY A 126 -24.21 8.34 18.95
N LYS A 127 -23.83 7.92 17.73
CA LYS A 127 -24.12 8.74 16.53
C LYS A 127 -25.15 8.06 15.63
N SER A 128 -26.19 8.83 15.31
CA SER A 128 -27.34 8.46 14.48
C SER A 128 -26.92 7.72 13.22
N GLY A 129 -27.69 6.68 12.85
CA GLY A 129 -27.42 5.86 11.67
C GLY A 129 -27.31 6.75 10.44
N LYS A 130 -26.08 6.87 9.91
CA LYS A 130 -25.84 7.57 8.65
C LYS A 130 -26.60 6.85 7.54
N SER A 131 -27.15 7.60 6.60
CA SER A 131 -27.79 7.00 5.42
C SER A 131 -26.80 6.10 4.67
N ALA A 132 -27.27 4.98 4.12
CA ALA A 132 -26.43 4.04 3.37
C ALA A 132 -25.61 4.73 2.26
N ALA A 133 -26.19 5.75 1.60
CA ALA A 133 -25.50 6.53 0.57
C ALA A 133 -24.34 7.38 1.15
N GLN A 134 -24.51 7.95 2.35
CA GLN A 134 -23.48 8.72 3.02
C GLN A 134 -22.32 7.83 3.48
N VAL A 135 -22.64 6.63 3.96
CA VAL A 135 -21.66 5.60 4.32
C VAL A 135 -20.85 5.16 3.09
N ILE A 136 -21.52 4.87 1.97
CA ILE A 136 -20.85 4.53 0.71
C ILE A 136 -19.96 5.68 0.24
N GLY A 137 -20.43 6.94 0.31
CA GLY A 137 -19.62 8.11 -0.05
C GLY A 137 -18.33 8.23 0.78
N LEU A 138 -18.42 8.02 2.10
CA LEU A 138 -17.24 8.00 2.98
C LEU A 138 -16.27 6.86 2.65
N ILE A 139 -16.81 5.66 2.42
CA ILE A 139 -16.03 4.51 1.97
C ILE A 139 -15.30 4.83 0.69
N VAL A 140 -15.98 5.40 -0.31
CA VAL A 140 -15.40 5.73 -1.61
C VAL A 140 -14.30 6.78 -1.48
N THR A 141 -14.55 7.87 -0.73
CA THR A 141 -13.56 8.94 -0.57
C THR A 141 -12.31 8.45 0.15
N MET A 142 -12.45 7.71 1.25
CA MET A 142 -11.29 7.14 1.95
C MET A 142 -10.58 6.09 1.12
N ASN A 143 -11.34 5.26 0.40
CA ASN A 143 -10.74 4.28 -0.49
C ASN A 143 -9.95 4.95 -1.61
N LEU A 144 -10.40 6.08 -2.15
CA LEU A 144 -9.65 6.84 -3.15
C LEU A 144 -8.30 7.30 -2.58
N ILE A 145 -8.30 7.90 -1.39
CA ILE A 145 -7.08 8.37 -0.71
C ILE A 145 -6.11 7.20 -0.50
N PHE A 146 -6.55 6.10 0.10
CA PHE A 146 -5.68 4.94 0.32
C PHE A 146 -5.30 4.19 -0.97
N SER A 147 -6.10 4.35 -2.04
CA SER A 147 -5.78 3.70 -3.31
C SER A 147 -4.59 4.36 -3.99
N PHE A 148 -4.32 5.65 -3.75
CA PHE A 148 -3.10 6.29 -4.23
C PHE A 148 -1.86 5.55 -3.75
N ASP A 149 -1.76 5.26 -2.45
CA ASP A 149 -0.60 4.58 -1.89
C ASP A 149 -0.39 3.20 -2.52
N SER A 150 -1.45 2.40 -2.61
CA SER A 150 -1.38 1.07 -3.20
C SER A 150 -1.11 1.07 -4.71
N VAL A 151 -1.56 2.09 -5.45
CA VAL A 151 -1.31 2.23 -6.90
C VAL A 151 0.12 2.68 -7.14
N LEU A 152 0.62 3.68 -6.42
CA LEU A 152 2.01 4.12 -6.51
C LEU A 152 2.98 2.99 -6.13
N SER A 153 2.65 2.25 -5.07
CA SER A 153 3.38 1.06 -4.64
C SER A 153 3.47 0.01 -5.75
N ALA A 154 2.38 -0.19 -6.50
CA ALA A 154 2.31 -1.19 -7.54
C ALA A 154 3.11 -0.77 -8.79
N ILE A 155 3.03 0.52 -9.16
CA ILE A 155 3.79 1.09 -10.29
C ILE A 155 5.31 1.00 -10.04
N ALA A 156 5.76 1.18 -8.80
CA ALA A 156 7.17 1.01 -8.43
C ALA A 156 7.70 -0.44 -8.64
N ILE A 157 6.81 -1.43 -8.77
CA ILE A 157 7.19 -2.84 -8.92
C ILE A 157 7.19 -3.25 -10.39
N THR A 158 6.19 -2.84 -11.16
CA THR A 158 6.08 -3.16 -12.59
C THR A 158 5.24 -2.14 -13.33
N ASP A 159 5.60 -1.87 -14.57
CA ASP A 159 4.86 -0.98 -15.47
C ASP A 159 3.86 -1.76 -16.35
N VAL A 160 3.76 -3.08 -16.17
CA VAL A 160 2.93 -3.95 -17.00
C VAL A 160 1.47 -3.87 -16.54
N PHE A 161 0.70 -3.00 -17.20
CA PHE A 161 -0.72 -2.76 -16.87
C PHE A 161 -1.56 -4.02 -16.66
N PRO A 162 -1.53 -5.06 -17.54
CA PRO A 162 -2.34 -6.25 -17.32
C PRO A 162 -2.00 -7.01 -16.03
N ILE A 163 -0.74 -6.98 -15.58
CA ILE A 163 -0.31 -7.63 -14.33
C ILE A 163 -0.84 -6.84 -13.13
N LEU A 164 -0.70 -5.51 -13.15
CA LEU A 164 -1.22 -4.61 -12.12
C LEU A 164 -2.73 -4.76 -11.98
N ALA A 165 -3.46 -4.71 -13.10
CA ALA A 165 -4.91 -4.86 -13.13
C ALA A 165 -5.34 -6.26 -12.67
N ALA A 166 -4.67 -7.32 -13.13
CA ALA A 166 -4.96 -8.68 -12.67
C ALA A 166 -4.76 -8.84 -11.16
N ALA A 167 -3.68 -8.28 -10.61
CA ALA A 167 -3.45 -8.28 -9.16
C ALA A 167 -4.61 -7.60 -8.43
N ILE A 168 -4.99 -6.39 -8.83
CA ILE A 168 -6.08 -5.62 -8.18
C ILE A 168 -7.40 -6.41 -8.23
N LEU A 169 -7.71 -7.03 -9.37
CA LEU A 169 -8.94 -7.79 -9.55
C LEU A 169 -8.94 -9.08 -8.72
N LEU A 170 -7.83 -9.83 -8.71
CA LEU A 170 -7.69 -11.05 -7.93
C LEU A 170 -7.74 -10.76 -6.42
N SER A 171 -7.04 -9.72 -5.98
CA SER A 171 -7.07 -9.25 -4.59
C SER A 171 -8.46 -8.77 -4.19
N GLY A 172 -9.11 -7.97 -5.04
CA GLY A 172 -10.49 -7.51 -4.83
C GLY A 172 -11.50 -8.65 -4.76
N LEU A 173 -11.36 -9.67 -5.60
CA LEU A 173 -12.19 -10.88 -5.55
C LEU A 173 -11.96 -11.67 -4.26
N ALA A 174 -10.69 -11.87 -3.87
CA ALA A 174 -10.33 -12.52 -2.61
C ALA A 174 -10.93 -11.75 -1.42
N MET A 175 -10.91 -10.42 -1.44
CA MET A 175 -11.56 -9.58 -0.43
C MET A 175 -13.07 -9.79 -0.39
N LEU A 176 -13.76 -9.84 -1.53
CA LEU A 176 -15.21 -10.09 -1.56
C LEU A 176 -15.58 -11.45 -0.93
N VAL A 177 -14.80 -12.49 -1.21
CA VAL A 177 -15.06 -13.85 -0.71
C VAL A 177 -14.68 -13.99 0.77
N LEU A 178 -13.58 -13.34 1.18
CA LEU A 178 -12.96 -13.56 2.49
C LEU A 178 -13.11 -12.38 3.46
N ALA A 179 -13.84 -11.31 3.12
CA ALA A 179 -13.91 -10.07 3.91
C ALA A 179 -14.18 -10.29 5.40
N ASP A 180 -15.15 -11.17 5.74
CA ASP A 180 -15.50 -11.48 7.12
C ASP A 180 -14.40 -12.28 7.84
N GLY A 181 -13.71 -13.18 7.12
CA GLY A 181 -12.63 -14.00 7.66
C GLY A 181 -11.33 -13.22 7.85
N VAL A 182 -10.97 -12.39 6.87
CA VAL A 182 -9.75 -11.57 6.87
C VAL A 182 -9.83 -10.51 7.96
N THR A 183 -10.96 -9.80 8.08
CA THR A 183 -11.17 -8.81 9.15
C THR A 183 -10.97 -9.44 10.52
N ARG A 184 -11.63 -10.58 10.81
CA ARG A 184 -11.53 -11.27 12.10
C ARG A 184 -10.13 -11.83 12.38
N PHE A 185 -9.45 -12.34 11.35
CA PHE A 185 -8.09 -12.85 11.47
C PHE A 185 -7.12 -11.73 11.85
N LEU A 186 -7.22 -10.58 11.19
CA LEU A 186 -6.31 -9.47 11.40
C LEU A 186 -6.60 -8.71 12.70
N GLU A 187 -7.86 -8.55 13.10
CA GLU A 187 -8.24 -8.07 14.45
C GLU A 187 -7.58 -8.92 15.56
N LYS A 188 -7.52 -10.24 15.36
CA LYS A 188 -6.90 -11.18 16.31
C LYS A 188 -5.38 -11.21 16.23
N ASN A 189 -4.80 -10.76 15.11
CA ASN A 189 -3.38 -10.88 14.81
C ASN A 189 -2.79 -9.52 14.36
N ARG A 190 -2.90 -8.49 15.21
CA ARG A 190 -2.37 -7.13 15.00
C ARG A 190 -0.89 -7.04 14.59
N MET A 191 -0.09 -8.09 14.81
CA MET A 191 1.30 -8.14 14.32
C MET A 191 1.38 -8.08 12.79
N TYR A 192 0.43 -8.69 12.07
CA TYR A 192 0.43 -8.65 10.59
C TYR A 192 0.01 -7.29 10.02
N GLU A 193 -0.75 -6.51 10.80
CA GLU A 193 -1.08 -5.12 10.47
C GLU A 193 0.20 -4.25 10.54
N VAL A 194 0.97 -4.36 11.63
CA VAL A 194 2.28 -3.68 11.77
C VAL A 194 3.24 -4.07 10.64
N LEU A 195 3.26 -5.34 10.25
CA LEU A 195 4.08 -5.84 9.14
C LEU A 195 3.75 -5.16 7.81
N GLY A 196 2.47 -4.90 7.54
CA GLY A 196 2.01 -4.14 6.37
C GLY A 196 2.49 -2.70 6.38
N LEU A 197 2.49 -2.04 7.54
CA LEU A 197 3.04 -0.68 7.69
C LEU A 197 4.55 -0.62 7.44
N PHE A 198 5.32 -1.64 7.85
CA PHE A 198 6.74 -1.72 7.51
C PHE A 198 6.98 -1.91 6.02
N ILE A 199 6.17 -2.72 5.35
CA ILE A 199 6.23 -2.84 3.89
C ILE A 199 5.91 -1.51 3.23
N LEU A 200 4.87 -0.84 3.69
CA LEU A 200 4.48 0.48 3.20
C LEU A 200 5.63 1.49 3.35
N LEU A 201 6.35 1.47 4.48
CA LEU A 201 7.54 2.27 4.71
C LEU A 201 8.65 1.97 3.68
N ILE A 202 8.95 0.69 3.43
CA ILE A 202 9.95 0.28 2.43
C ILE A 202 9.53 0.80 1.04
N VAL A 203 8.26 0.65 0.67
CA VAL A 203 7.75 1.14 -0.60
C VAL A 203 7.86 2.67 -0.71
N GLY A 204 7.59 3.40 0.37
CA GLY A 204 7.80 4.83 0.41
C GLY A 204 9.24 5.22 0.10
N VAL A 205 10.23 4.47 0.62
CA VAL A 205 11.65 4.67 0.30
C VAL A 205 11.94 4.32 -1.16
N VAL A 206 11.37 3.24 -1.69
CA VAL A 206 11.49 2.87 -3.11
C VAL A 206 10.98 4.01 -4.00
N LEU A 207 9.83 4.60 -3.69
CA LEU A 207 9.25 5.70 -4.45
C LEU A 207 10.14 6.95 -4.45
N LEU A 208 10.77 7.29 -3.32
CA LEU A 208 11.75 8.39 -3.30
C LEU A 208 12.97 8.09 -4.19
N GLY A 209 13.37 6.83 -4.26
CA GLY A 209 14.39 6.36 -5.21
C GLY A 209 13.95 6.51 -6.67
N GLU A 210 12.74 6.04 -7.00
CA GLU A 210 12.15 6.13 -8.34
C GLU A 210 12.00 7.59 -8.78
N ALA A 211 11.65 8.50 -7.87
CA ALA A 211 11.57 9.92 -8.15
C ALA A 211 12.88 10.50 -8.67
N GLY A 212 14.01 9.98 -8.19
CA GLY A 212 15.35 10.39 -8.61
C GLY A 212 15.63 10.13 -10.09
N GLN A 213 15.13 9.03 -10.62
CA GLN A 213 15.37 8.64 -12.02
C GLN A 213 14.17 8.89 -12.94
N ALA A 214 13.01 9.26 -12.39
CA ALA A 214 11.75 9.39 -13.15
C ALA A 214 11.85 10.32 -14.37
N ALA A 215 12.51 11.47 -14.25
CA ALA A 215 12.70 12.38 -15.38
C ALA A 215 13.72 11.86 -16.40
N ALA A 216 14.81 11.25 -15.92
CA ALA A 216 15.84 10.63 -16.77
C ALA A 216 15.28 9.47 -17.59
N HIS A 217 14.57 8.53 -16.94
CA HIS A 217 13.92 7.40 -17.60
C HIS A 217 12.87 7.86 -18.62
N ALA A 218 12.05 8.86 -18.29
CA ALA A 218 11.01 9.34 -19.19
C ALA A 218 11.56 10.00 -20.46
N MET A 219 12.68 10.72 -20.36
CA MET A 219 13.30 11.42 -21.49
C MET A 219 14.45 10.65 -22.14
N HIS A 220 14.87 9.51 -21.58
CA HIS A 220 16.08 8.77 -21.96
C HIS A 220 17.33 9.66 -21.92
N ASP A 221 17.40 10.52 -20.89
CA ASP A 221 18.48 11.50 -20.70
C ASP A 221 18.96 11.47 -19.24
N ASP A 222 20.10 10.82 -19.02
CA ASP A 222 20.72 10.64 -17.70
C ASP A 222 21.11 11.97 -17.03
N THR A 223 21.21 13.07 -17.79
CA THR A 223 21.49 14.39 -17.22
C THR A 223 20.32 14.94 -16.38
N LEU A 224 19.11 14.42 -16.62
CA LEU A 224 17.91 14.77 -15.87
C LEU A 224 17.76 13.95 -14.58
N ALA A 225 18.67 13.02 -14.28
CA ALA A 225 18.65 12.28 -13.03
C ALA A 225 18.85 13.25 -11.85
N LEU A 226 18.01 13.11 -10.82
CA LEU A 226 18.07 13.94 -9.63
C LEU A 226 19.32 13.59 -8.83
N LYS A 227 20.22 14.57 -8.68
CA LYS A 227 21.43 14.46 -7.87
C LYS A 227 21.31 15.36 -6.66
N VAL A 228 21.60 14.79 -5.50
CA VAL A 228 21.65 15.50 -4.21
C VAL A 228 23.09 15.48 -3.74
N PHE A 229 23.68 16.66 -3.51
CA PHE A 229 25.10 16.82 -3.19
C PHE A 229 26.06 16.13 -4.19
N GLY A 230 25.67 16.10 -5.47
CA GLY A 230 26.45 15.45 -6.54
C GLY A 230 26.27 13.93 -6.64
N TYR A 231 25.50 13.30 -5.75
CA TYR A 231 25.17 11.88 -5.82
C TYR A 231 23.79 11.65 -6.43
N GLU A 232 23.72 10.76 -7.41
CA GLU A 232 22.46 10.34 -8.01
C GLU A 232 21.61 9.56 -7.02
N ILE A 233 20.32 9.87 -6.98
CA ILE A 233 19.33 9.07 -6.28
C ILE A 233 18.97 7.91 -7.19
N ILE A 234 19.38 6.70 -6.80
CA ILE A 234 19.14 5.47 -7.57
C ILE A 234 18.05 4.66 -6.84
N PRO A 235 17.02 4.17 -7.55
CA PRO A 235 16.01 3.31 -6.96
C PRO A 235 16.60 1.99 -6.47
N MET A 236 16.00 1.45 -5.41
CA MET A 236 16.34 0.11 -4.93
C MET A 236 15.95 -0.94 -5.97
N SER A 237 16.79 -1.96 -6.17
CA SER A 237 16.46 -3.04 -7.09
C SER A 237 15.22 -3.83 -6.62
N LYS A 238 14.40 -4.29 -7.58
CA LYS A 238 13.22 -5.14 -7.30
C LYS A 238 13.58 -6.38 -6.48
N THR A 239 14.72 -7.00 -6.77
CA THR A 239 15.23 -8.16 -6.03
C THR A 239 15.51 -7.81 -4.57
N THR A 240 16.12 -6.66 -4.30
CA THR A 240 16.37 -6.18 -2.93
C THR A 240 15.06 -5.93 -2.21
N PHE A 241 14.07 -5.34 -2.88
CA PHE A 241 12.75 -5.13 -2.33
C PHE A 241 12.05 -6.46 -1.98
N TYR A 242 12.03 -7.43 -2.90
CA TYR A 242 11.43 -8.75 -2.67
C TYR A 242 12.13 -9.51 -1.54
N PHE A 243 13.47 -9.47 -1.54
CA PHE A 243 14.26 -10.06 -0.47
C PHE A 243 13.92 -9.44 0.88
N ALA A 244 13.84 -8.11 0.97
CA ALA A 244 13.51 -7.40 2.21
C ALA A 244 12.12 -7.82 2.73
N VAL A 245 11.11 -7.88 1.86
CA VAL A 245 9.75 -8.29 2.28
C VAL A 245 9.70 -9.75 2.71
N VAL A 246 10.36 -10.66 1.97
CA VAL A 246 10.41 -12.08 2.33
C VAL A 246 11.10 -12.27 3.69
N VAL A 247 12.23 -11.60 3.92
CA VAL A 247 12.94 -11.64 5.20
C VAL A 247 12.08 -11.08 6.32
N LEU A 248 11.41 -9.93 6.11
CA LEU A 248 10.52 -9.31 7.08
C LEU A 248 9.41 -10.28 7.52
N PHE A 249 8.77 -10.96 6.56
CA PHE A 249 7.76 -11.98 6.85
C PHE A 249 8.34 -13.22 7.53
N ALA A 250 9.50 -13.71 7.08
CA ALA A 250 10.14 -14.88 7.68
C ALA A 250 10.53 -14.61 9.15
N VAL A 251 11.09 -13.44 9.44
CA VAL A 251 11.42 -13.01 10.80
C VAL A 251 10.17 -12.93 11.66
N GLU A 252 9.09 -12.32 11.16
CA GLU A 252 7.84 -12.22 11.91
C GLU A 252 7.23 -13.60 12.21
N ILE A 253 7.25 -14.53 11.25
CA ILE A 253 6.76 -15.90 11.46
C ILE A 253 7.59 -16.63 12.53
N LEU A 254 8.92 -16.51 12.47
CA LEU A 254 9.82 -17.11 13.45
C LEU A 254 9.61 -16.52 14.85
N GLN A 255 9.52 -15.19 14.95
CA GLN A 255 9.30 -14.49 16.22
C GLN A 255 7.93 -14.81 16.82
N SER A 256 6.88 -14.82 16.00
CA SER A 256 5.53 -15.25 16.40
C SER A 256 5.52 -16.69 16.90
N GLY A 257 6.22 -17.60 16.22
CA GLY A 257 6.37 -19.00 16.63
C GLY A 257 7.10 -19.15 17.97
N TYR A 258 8.23 -18.46 18.12
CA TYR A 258 9.01 -18.46 19.35
C TYR A 258 8.21 -17.91 20.54
N THR A 259 7.54 -16.78 20.36
CA THR A 259 6.70 -16.14 21.39
C THR A 259 5.55 -17.05 21.84
N ARG A 260 4.90 -17.75 20.90
CA ARG A 260 3.85 -18.74 21.22
C ARG A 260 4.39 -19.87 22.08
N LYS A 261 5.55 -20.42 21.76
CA LYS A 261 6.19 -21.49 22.54
C LYS A 261 6.56 -21.01 23.94
N LEU A 262 7.16 -19.83 24.06
CA LEU A 262 7.54 -19.24 25.33
C LEU A 262 6.33 -18.95 26.24
N ASN A 263 5.24 -18.46 25.66
CA ASN A 263 3.99 -18.24 26.39
C ASN A 263 3.33 -19.55 26.83
N ALA A 264 3.45 -20.62 26.05
CA ALA A 264 2.98 -21.95 26.44
C ALA A 264 3.78 -22.47 27.65
N GLU A 265 5.11 -22.38 27.60
CA GLU A 265 6.01 -22.79 28.70
C GLU A 265 5.74 -22.02 30.00
N ARG A 266 5.56 -20.69 29.91
CA ARG A 266 5.18 -19.84 31.06
C ARG A 266 3.83 -20.24 31.67
N ARG A 267 2.84 -20.62 30.86
CA ARG A 267 1.52 -21.07 31.35
C ARG A 267 1.59 -22.41 32.05
N THR A 268 2.45 -23.32 31.61
CA THR A 268 2.71 -24.59 32.31
C THR A 268 3.49 -24.37 33.61
N ALA A 269 4.47 -23.47 33.61
CA ALA A 269 5.23 -23.13 34.81
C ALA A 269 4.37 -22.44 35.90
N ALA A 270 3.37 -21.64 35.51
CA ALA A 270 2.45 -20.99 36.45
C ALA A 270 1.35 -21.91 37.02
N ARG A 271 1.24 -23.16 36.54
CA ARG A 271 0.27 -24.16 37.02
C ARG A 271 0.85 -25.14 38.04
N HIS A 272 2.15 -25.08 38.30
CA HIS A 272 2.86 -25.84 39.33
C HIS A 272 3.28 -24.89 40.46
#